data_AF-A0A923QHK6-F1
#
_entry.id   AF-A0A923QHK6-F1
#
_cell.length_a   1.000
_cell.length_b   1.000
_cell.length_c   1.000
_cell.angle_alpha   90.00
_cell.angle_beta   90.00
_cell.angle_gamma   90.00
#
_symmetry.space_group_name_H-M   'P 1'
#
loop_
_entity.id
_entity.type
_entity.pdbx_description
1 polymer ?
#
loop_
_entity_poly.entity_id
_entity_poly.type
_entity_poly.pdbx_seq_one_letter_code
_entity_poly.pdbx_strand_id
1 'polypeptide(L)'
;MATWTEADEPRSARWRSESGLAPPKRIVMADDTLDADTAFRLACEGTALLWRGDFQNARQLVQALARRVDRKPGKPGKPKKPTQGTVPASPADAFHQHRQAQARRARVLASVLIPLDADYGIPLRRAPDMKLACTEAWGPPDTAAAAQAGVGNSLVSLRELLGLVGAHEWRKKGVAVPALGDGSEADGPRG
;
A
#
# COMPACT_ATOMS: atom_id res chain seq x y z
N MET A 1 -14.55 5.25 9.65
CA MET A 1 -15.20 4.68 8.43
C MET A 1 -14.68 5.42 7.22
N ALA A 2 -14.54 4.73 6.09
CA ALA A 2 -14.36 5.35 4.78
C ALA A 2 -15.71 5.41 4.06
N THR A 3 -15.93 6.46 3.26
CA THR A 3 -17.22 6.72 2.58
C THR A 3 -16.97 7.13 1.13
N TRP A 4 -17.81 6.67 0.22
CA TRP A 4 -17.73 7.00 -1.21
C TRP A 4 -19.12 6.93 -1.85
N THR A 5 -19.22 7.29 -3.12
CA THR A 5 -20.44 7.14 -3.92
C THR A 5 -20.18 6.12 -5.03
N GLU A 6 -21.07 5.15 -5.18
CA GLU A 6 -21.00 4.10 -6.21
C GLU A 6 -22.41 3.91 -6.79
N ALA A 7 -22.54 4.05 -8.12
CA ALA A 7 -23.84 4.06 -8.81
C ALA A 7 -24.86 5.04 -8.18
N ASP A 8 -24.41 6.26 -7.88
CA ASP A 8 -25.19 7.32 -7.21
C ASP A 8 -25.69 6.99 -5.78
N GLU A 9 -25.26 5.86 -5.21
CA GLU A 9 -25.59 5.47 -3.85
C GLU A 9 -24.42 5.73 -2.89
N PRO A 10 -24.67 6.31 -1.70
CA PRO A 10 -23.65 6.44 -0.68
C PRO A 10 -23.29 5.06 -0.12
N ARG A 11 -22.00 4.77 -0.10
CA ARG A 11 -21.42 3.54 0.44
C ARG A 11 -20.42 3.88 1.54
N SER A 12 -20.26 2.94 2.47
CA SER A 12 -19.27 3.07 3.53
C SER A 12 -18.71 1.70 3.91
N ALA A 13 -17.49 1.71 4.46
CA ALA A 13 -16.80 0.51 4.89
C ALA A 13 -15.83 0.84 6.03
N ARG A 14 -15.44 -0.18 6.79
CA ARG A 14 -14.43 -0.03 7.83
C ARG A 14 -13.09 0.35 7.19
N TRP A 15 -12.51 1.46 7.60
CA TRP A 15 -11.17 1.85 7.18
C TRP A 15 -10.13 1.09 8.00
N ARG A 16 -9.17 0.45 7.34
CA ARG A 16 -8.04 -0.23 7.98
C ARG A 16 -6.75 0.45 7.59
N SER A 17 -6.00 0.91 8.60
CA SER A 17 -4.65 1.44 8.41
C SER A 17 -3.82 1.25 9.67
N GLU A 18 -2.82 0.38 9.60
CA GLU A 18 -1.84 0.17 10.68
C GLU A 18 -0.79 1.29 10.72
N SER A 19 -0.69 2.06 9.64
CA SER A 19 0.16 3.25 9.56
C SER A 19 -0.48 4.51 10.17
N GLY A 20 -1.67 4.37 10.78
CA GLY A 20 -2.39 5.47 11.43
C GLY A 20 -2.91 6.53 10.46
N LEU A 21 -3.06 6.20 9.17
CA LEU A 21 -3.59 7.13 8.20
C LEU A 21 -5.09 7.34 8.46
N ALA A 22 -5.52 8.59 8.43
CA ALA A 22 -6.94 8.92 8.42
C ALA A 22 -7.62 8.36 7.17
N PRO A 23 -8.92 8.01 7.23
CA PRO A 23 -9.67 7.60 6.05
C PRO A 23 -9.60 8.69 4.96
N PRO A 24 -9.44 8.31 3.68
CA PRO A 24 -9.40 9.29 2.59
C PRO A 24 -10.67 10.14 2.53
N LYS A 25 -10.51 11.45 2.33
CA LYS A 25 -11.64 12.39 2.22
C LYS A 25 -12.39 12.27 0.89
N ARG A 26 -11.70 11.80 -0.15
CA ARG A 26 -12.25 11.59 -1.49
C ARG A 26 -11.82 10.22 -1.99
N ILE A 27 -12.80 9.44 -2.41
CA ILE A 27 -12.61 8.12 -2.99
C ILE A 27 -13.37 8.12 -4.31
N VAL A 28 -12.72 7.67 -5.38
CA VAL A 28 -13.34 7.47 -6.69
C VAL A 28 -13.16 6.03 -7.14
N MET A 29 -14.12 5.54 -7.92
CA MET A 29 -14.04 4.21 -8.51
C MET A 29 -12.97 4.18 -9.60
N ALA A 30 -12.18 3.11 -9.64
CA ALA A 30 -11.15 2.89 -10.63
C ALA A 30 -11.08 1.41 -11.03
N ASP A 31 -10.74 1.13 -12.29
CA ASP A 31 -10.59 -0.22 -12.80
C ASP A 31 -9.47 -0.30 -13.84
N ASP A 32 -9.41 -1.42 -14.58
CA ASP A 32 -8.39 -1.72 -15.57
C ASP A 32 -8.31 -0.71 -16.73
N THR A 33 -9.30 0.18 -16.88
CA THR A 33 -9.32 1.24 -17.90
C THR A 33 -8.61 2.52 -17.48
N LEU A 34 -8.32 2.69 -16.18
CA LEU A 34 -7.70 3.91 -15.67
C LEU A 34 -6.22 3.96 -16.00
N ASP A 35 -5.79 4.99 -16.73
CA ASP A 35 -4.39 5.17 -17.06
C ASP A 35 -3.56 5.62 -15.84
N ALA A 36 -2.29 5.21 -15.81
CA ALA A 36 -1.42 5.43 -14.67
C ALA A 36 -1.02 6.91 -14.47
N ASP A 37 -1.11 7.77 -15.50
CA ASP A 37 -0.82 9.19 -15.36
C ASP A 37 -1.99 9.94 -14.72
N THR A 38 -3.22 9.61 -15.10
CA THR A 38 -4.45 10.08 -14.46
C THR A 38 -4.54 9.59 -13.02
N ALA A 39 -4.29 8.30 -12.78
CA ALA A 39 -4.23 7.76 -11.43
C ALA A 39 -3.20 8.49 -10.55
N PHE A 40 -2.02 8.79 -11.10
CA PHE A 40 -0.97 9.51 -10.38
C PHE A 40 -1.37 10.95 -10.04
N ARG A 41 -2.01 11.66 -10.98
CA ARG A 41 -2.54 13.01 -10.75
C ARG A 41 -3.60 13.01 -9.67
N LEU A 42 -4.59 12.11 -9.75
CA LEU A 42 -5.62 11.94 -8.72
C LEU A 42 -5.00 11.65 -7.34
N ALA A 43 -4.04 10.74 -7.27
CA ALA A 43 -3.34 10.42 -6.02
C ALA A 43 -2.56 11.63 -5.46
N CYS A 44 -1.94 12.44 -6.32
CA CYS A 44 -1.26 13.67 -5.92
C CYS A 44 -2.21 14.74 -5.40
N GLU A 45 -3.44 14.79 -5.90
CA GLU A 45 -4.52 15.65 -5.42
C GLU A 45 -5.15 15.13 -4.10
N GLY A 46 -4.73 13.96 -3.62
CA GLY A 46 -5.24 13.33 -2.40
C GLY A 46 -6.52 12.51 -2.61
N THR A 47 -6.83 12.17 -3.86
CA THR A 47 -7.93 11.26 -4.20
C THR A 47 -7.47 9.82 -4.07
N ALA A 48 -8.21 9.00 -3.31
CA ALA A 48 -8.00 7.56 -3.27
C ALA A 48 -8.82 6.86 -4.37
N LEU A 49 -8.28 5.75 -4.87
CA LEU A 49 -8.79 4.98 -6.00
C LEU A 49 -9.31 3.65 -5.46
N LEU A 50 -10.63 3.50 -5.35
CA LEU A 50 -11.23 2.21 -4.99
C LEU A 50 -11.22 1.29 -6.20
N TRP A 51 -10.38 0.26 -6.16
CA TRP A 51 -10.15 -0.62 -7.30
C TRP A 51 -11.26 -1.67 -7.47
N ARG A 52 -11.77 -1.79 -8.70
CA ARG A 52 -12.78 -2.78 -9.13
C ARG A 52 -12.34 -3.63 -10.32
N GLY A 53 -11.12 -3.41 -10.82
CA GLY A 53 -10.53 -4.21 -11.88
C GLY A 53 -9.86 -5.47 -11.35
N ASP A 54 -8.87 -5.95 -12.10
CA ASP A 54 -8.08 -7.12 -11.74
C ASP A 54 -7.03 -6.82 -10.65
N PHE A 55 -6.81 -7.77 -9.74
CA PHE A 55 -5.87 -7.58 -8.63
C PHE A 55 -4.41 -7.41 -9.10
N GLN A 56 -3.99 -8.14 -10.13
CA GLN A 56 -2.62 -8.02 -10.66
C GLN A 56 -2.42 -6.66 -11.32
N ASN A 57 -3.44 -6.13 -11.99
CA ASN A 57 -3.39 -4.79 -12.56
C ASN A 57 -3.32 -3.71 -11.47
N ALA A 58 -4.02 -3.88 -10.35
CA ALA A 58 -3.86 -2.99 -9.18
C ALA A 58 -2.41 -2.97 -8.68
N ARG A 59 -1.75 -4.13 -8.60
CA ARG A 59 -0.32 -4.22 -8.23
C ARG A 59 0.58 -3.50 -9.22
N GLN A 60 0.34 -3.70 -10.52
CA GLN A 60 1.07 -3.01 -11.58
C GLN A 60 0.88 -1.49 -11.49
N LEU A 61 -0.34 -1.03 -11.18
CA LEU A 61 -0.64 0.38 -10.98
C LEU A 61 0.18 0.95 -9.82
N VAL A 62 0.21 0.29 -8.66
CA VAL A 62 1.04 0.73 -7.51
C VAL A 62 2.53 0.81 -7.89
N GLN A 63 3.05 -0.15 -8.65
CA GLN A 63 4.43 -0.08 -9.17
C GLN A 63 4.63 1.10 -10.14
N ALA A 64 3.64 1.38 -10.99
CA ALA A 64 3.67 2.51 -11.91
C ALA A 64 3.62 3.87 -11.17
N LEU A 65 2.85 3.97 -10.09
CA LEU A 65 2.83 5.12 -9.20
C LEU A 65 4.17 5.30 -8.48
N ALA A 66 4.81 4.20 -8.06
CA ALA A 66 6.14 4.24 -7.41
C ALA A 66 7.19 4.84 -8.35
N ARG A 67 7.25 4.36 -9.61
CA ARG A 67 8.17 4.91 -10.61
C ARG A 67 7.92 6.41 -10.87
N ARG A 68 6.66 6.85 -10.85
CA ARG A 68 6.28 8.24 -11.10
C ARG A 68 6.61 9.17 -9.94
N VAL A 69 6.34 8.75 -8.71
CA VAL A 69 6.63 9.57 -7.53
C VAL A 69 8.14 9.70 -7.27
N ASP A 70 8.91 8.68 -7.65
CA ASP A 70 10.37 8.66 -7.53
C ASP A 70 11.08 9.39 -8.69
N ARG A 71 10.34 9.74 -9.76
CA ARG A 71 10.88 10.48 -10.90
C ARG A 71 11.23 11.91 -10.46
N LYS A 72 12.54 12.22 -10.41
CA LYS A 72 13.01 13.59 -10.21
C LYS A 72 12.48 14.50 -11.33
N PRO A 73 11.94 15.70 -11.03
CA PRO A 73 11.55 16.64 -12.06
C PRO A 73 12.81 17.09 -12.82
N GLY A 74 12.98 16.58 -14.03
CA GLY A 74 14.08 16.82 -14.96
C GLY A 74 13.93 15.92 -16.20
N LYS A 75 14.15 16.47 -17.41
CA LYS A 75 14.17 15.67 -18.64
C LYS A 75 15.26 14.59 -18.54
N PRO A 76 15.03 13.35 -19.02
CA PRO A 76 16.11 12.38 -19.16
C PRO A 76 17.18 12.98 -20.08
N GLY A 77 18.43 13.02 -19.61
CA GLY A 77 19.59 13.47 -20.40
C GLY A 77 20.03 14.93 -20.22
N LYS A 78 19.45 15.73 -19.31
CA LYS A 78 20.01 17.06 -18.96
C LYS A 78 20.41 17.14 -17.48
N PRO A 79 21.69 17.44 -17.15
CA PRO A 79 22.07 17.72 -15.77
C PRO A 79 21.32 18.97 -15.30
N LYS A 80 20.68 18.85 -14.14
CA LYS A 80 19.97 19.96 -13.50
C LYS A 80 21.04 20.91 -12.93
N LYS A 81 21.13 22.14 -13.43
CA LYS A 81 21.84 23.20 -12.70
C LYS A 81 21.17 23.33 -11.32
N PRO A 82 21.92 23.35 -10.21
CA PRO A 82 21.33 23.62 -8.90
C PRO A 82 20.69 25.00 -8.97
N THR A 83 19.37 25.06 -8.88
CA THR A 83 18.66 26.33 -8.64
C THR A 83 18.93 26.74 -7.20
N GLN A 84 19.36 27.99 -7.02
CA GLN A 84 19.53 28.61 -5.69
C GLN A 84 18.25 28.36 -4.87
N GLY A 85 18.38 27.63 -3.74
CA GLY A 85 17.25 27.21 -2.89
C GLY A 85 17.04 25.69 -2.75
N THR A 86 17.77 24.86 -3.50
CA THR A 86 17.63 23.37 -3.42
C THR A 86 18.62 22.70 -2.45
N VAL A 87 19.57 23.46 -1.90
CA VAL A 87 20.53 22.97 -0.90
C VAL A 87 19.92 23.23 0.48
N PRO A 88 19.68 22.20 1.31
CA PRO A 88 19.17 22.39 2.66
C PRO A 88 20.16 23.25 3.45
N ALA A 89 19.64 24.30 4.12
CA ALA A 89 20.45 25.24 4.89
C ALA A 89 21.08 24.60 6.14
N SER A 90 20.53 23.48 6.61
CA SER A 90 21.02 22.72 7.76
C SER A 90 20.72 21.21 7.64
N PRO A 91 21.40 20.35 8.43
CA PRO A 91 21.03 18.93 8.56
C PRO A 91 19.58 18.70 9.02
N ALA A 92 19.05 19.59 9.85
CA ALA A 92 17.65 19.52 10.29
C ALA A 92 16.69 19.78 9.13
N ASP A 93 16.98 20.75 8.27
CA ASP A 93 16.19 21.02 7.07
C ASP A 93 16.26 19.85 6.08
N ALA A 94 17.44 19.24 5.94
CA ALA A 94 17.61 18.03 5.13
C ALA A 94 16.74 16.87 5.65
N PHE A 95 16.71 16.68 6.97
CA PHE A 95 15.88 15.67 7.61
C PHE A 95 14.38 15.96 7.43
N HIS A 96 13.95 17.20 7.64
CA HIS A 96 12.56 17.62 7.43
C HIS A 96 12.11 17.40 5.97
N GLN A 97 12.92 17.82 5.00
CA GLN A 97 12.65 17.61 3.57
C GLN A 97 12.57 16.13 3.22
N HIS A 98 13.50 15.31 3.74
CA HIS A 98 13.47 13.87 3.53
C HIS A 98 12.19 13.23 4.10
N ARG A 99 11.83 13.56 5.34
CA ARG A 99 10.60 13.05 5.98
C ARG A 99 9.34 13.50 5.23
N GLN A 100 9.30 14.75 4.76
CA GLN A 100 8.20 15.24 3.93
C GLN A 100 8.09 14.47 2.60
N ALA A 101 9.22 14.24 1.92
CA ALA A 101 9.26 13.48 0.68
C ALA A 101 8.79 12.03 0.88
N GLN A 102 9.25 11.37 1.95
CA GLN A 102 8.82 10.01 2.31
C GLN A 102 7.32 9.96 2.65
N ALA A 103 6.80 10.93 3.39
CA ALA A 103 5.38 11.00 3.71
C ALA A 103 4.52 11.22 2.45
N ARG A 104 4.93 12.12 1.54
CA ARG A 104 4.26 12.33 0.25
C ARG A 104 4.26 11.05 -0.59
N ARG A 105 5.41 10.38 -0.67
CA ARG A 105 5.56 9.09 -1.36
C ARG A 105 4.65 8.02 -0.79
N ALA A 106 4.60 7.89 0.54
CA ALA A 106 3.73 6.94 1.22
C ALA A 106 2.25 7.19 0.88
N ARG A 107 1.79 8.44 0.93
CA ARG A 107 0.40 8.82 0.61
C ARG A 107 0.00 8.46 -0.82
N VAL A 108 0.86 8.78 -1.80
CA VAL A 108 0.60 8.43 -3.21
C VAL A 108 0.46 6.92 -3.38
N LEU A 109 1.33 6.13 -2.74
CA LEU A 109 1.32 4.67 -2.88
C LEU A 109 0.23 3.98 -2.07
N ALA A 110 -0.31 4.66 -1.05
CA ALA A 110 -1.47 4.21 -0.29
C ALA A 110 -2.81 4.61 -0.96
N SER A 111 -2.80 5.30 -2.10
CA SER A 111 -4.01 5.78 -2.77
C SER A 111 -4.85 4.67 -3.40
N VAL A 112 -4.25 3.54 -3.80
CA VAL A 112 -4.99 2.40 -4.38
C VAL A 112 -5.59 1.56 -3.25
N LEU A 113 -6.91 1.59 -3.14
CA LEU A 113 -7.68 0.91 -2.10
C LEU A 113 -8.26 -0.41 -2.64
N ILE A 114 -8.22 -1.43 -1.81
CA ILE A 114 -8.75 -2.76 -2.08
C ILE A 114 -9.91 -3.03 -1.11
N PRO A 115 -11.08 -3.48 -1.62
CA PRO A 115 -12.13 -4.01 -0.77
C PRO A 115 -11.71 -5.34 -0.13
N LEU A 116 -12.13 -5.55 1.10
CA LEU A 116 -12.14 -6.84 1.76
C LEU A 116 -13.56 -7.15 2.21
N ASP A 117 -14.01 -8.36 1.92
CA ASP A 117 -15.21 -8.93 2.50
C ASP A 117 -14.99 -9.21 3.99
N ALA A 118 -16.07 -9.50 4.70
CA ALA A 118 -16.04 -9.72 6.14
C ALA A 118 -15.10 -10.84 6.60
N ASP A 119 -14.89 -11.85 5.75
CA ASP A 119 -13.99 -12.97 5.99
C ASP A 119 -12.55 -12.70 5.52
N TYR A 120 -12.21 -11.44 5.23
CA TYR A 120 -10.97 -10.97 4.60
C TYR A 120 -10.74 -11.44 3.16
N GLY A 121 -11.77 -11.99 2.50
CA GLY A 121 -11.73 -12.24 1.06
C GLY A 121 -11.55 -10.96 0.27
N ILE A 122 -10.81 -11.02 -0.83
CA ILE A 122 -10.69 -9.90 -1.78
C ILE A 122 -11.62 -10.21 -2.95
N PRO A 123 -12.72 -9.45 -3.14
CA PRO A 123 -13.69 -9.68 -4.21
C PRO A 123 -13.19 -9.12 -5.56
N LEU A 124 -11.94 -9.44 -5.93
CA LEU A 124 -11.32 -9.03 -7.20
C LEU A 124 -10.81 -10.25 -7.96
N ARG A 125 -10.83 -10.16 -9.29
CA ARG A 125 -10.31 -11.22 -10.16
C ARG A 125 -8.82 -11.45 -9.92
N ARG A 126 -8.41 -12.73 -9.87
CA ARG A 126 -7.03 -13.18 -9.61
C ARG A 126 -6.40 -12.64 -8.32
N ALA A 127 -7.22 -12.27 -7.34
CA ALA A 127 -6.73 -11.97 -6.01
C ALA A 127 -6.24 -13.27 -5.35
N PRO A 128 -5.03 -13.28 -4.75
CA PRO A 128 -4.57 -14.41 -3.95
C PRO A 128 -5.38 -14.51 -2.65
N ASP A 129 -5.42 -15.70 -2.06
CA ASP A 129 -5.95 -15.86 -0.70
C ASP A 129 -4.97 -15.22 0.29
N MET A 130 -5.43 -14.15 0.96
CA MET A 130 -4.67 -13.40 1.95
C MET A 130 -5.32 -13.46 3.33
N LYS A 131 -6.34 -14.31 3.53
CA LYS A 131 -7.17 -14.35 4.75
C LYS A 131 -6.36 -14.67 5.99
N LEU A 132 -5.42 -15.62 5.89
CA LEU A 132 -4.56 -16.00 7.00
C LEU A 132 -3.67 -14.84 7.45
N ALA A 133 -2.99 -14.17 6.51
CA ALA A 133 -2.16 -13.00 6.82
C ALA A 133 -2.98 -11.85 7.42
N CYS A 134 -4.20 -11.64 6.93
CA CYS A 134 -5.12 -10.64 7.50
C CYS A 134 -5.55 -11.03 8.92
N THR A 135 -5.85 -12.31 9.17
CA THR A 135 -6.24 -12.83 10.48
C THR A 135 -5.10 -12.69 11.49
N GLU A 136 -3.87 -12.98 11.10
CA GLU A 136 -2.70 -12.79 11.97
C GLU A 136 -2.43 -11.33 12.29
N ALA A 137 -2.75 -10.41 11.37
CA ALA A 137 -2.52 -8.99 11.55
C ALA A 137 -3.63 -8.29 12.37
N TRP A 138 -4.88 -8.67 12.12
CA TRP A 138 -6.06 -7.95 12.61
C TRP A 138 -6.94 -8.76 13.56
N GLY A 139 -6.57 -10.01 13.84
CA GLY A 139 -7.40 -10.96 14.56
C GLY A 139 -8.49 -11.57 13.66
N PRO A 140 -9.29 -12.49 14.23
CA PRO A 140 -10.34 -13.19 13.51
C PRO A 140 -11.32 -12.24 12.80
N PRO A 141 -11.87 -12.65 11.64
CA PRO A 141 -12.89 -11.86 10.95
C PRO A 141 -14.13 -11.69 11.83
N ASP A 142 -14.69 -10.48 11.85
CA ASP A 142 -15.93 -10.16 12.56
C ASP A 142 -17.13 -10.54 11.68
N THR A 143 -17.38 -11.85 11.59
CA THR A 143 -18.46 -12.42 10.77
C THR A 143 -19.85 -12.12 11.34
N ALA A 144 -19.95 -11.78 12.64
CA ALA A 144 -21.20 -11.38 13.27
C ALA A 144 -21.65 -9.99 12.78
N ALA A 145 -20.73 -9.02 12.71
CA ALA A 145 -21.02 -7.70 12.14
C ALA A 145 -21.34 -7.73 10.63
N ALA A 146 -20.86 -8.76 9.92
CA ALA A 146 -21.11 -8.96 8.49
C ALA A 146 -22.58 -9.28 8.17
N ALA A 147 -23.28 -9.97 9.07
CA ALA A 147 -24.65 -10.40 8.87
C ALA A 147 -25.67 -9.27 9.08
N GLN A 148 -25.30 -8.19 9.78
CA GLN A 148 -26.21 -7.11 10.19
C GLN A 148 -26.13 -5.87 9.29
N ALA A 149 -26.28 -6.07 7.98
CA ALA A 149 -26.39 -5.03 6.94
C ALA A 149 -25.05 -4.42 6.50
N GLY A 150 -24.53 -4.83 5.34
CA GLY A 150 -23.60 -4.05 4.48
C GLY A 150 -22.29 -3.51 5.09
N VAL A 151 -22.03 -3.75 6.37
CA VAL A 151 -21.01 -3.12 7.22
C VAL A 151 -19.83 -4.09 7.49
N GLY A 152 -19.92 -5.32 7.02
CA GLY A 152 -18.83 -6.32 7.10
C GLY A 152 -17.62 -6.01 6.22
N ASN A 153 -17.76 -5.13 5.23
CA ASN A 153 -16.69 -4.88 4.28
C ASN A 153 -15.71 -3.83 4.84
N SER A 154 -14.43 -4.03 4.57
CA SER A 154 -13.37 -3.08 4.93
C SER A 154 -12.60 -2.61 3.72
N LEU A 155 -12.01 -1.42 3.81
CA LEU A 155 -11.11 -0.85 2.83
C LEU A 155 -9.73 -0.72 3.45
N VAL A 156 -8.72 -1.10 2.67
CA VAL A 156 -7.31 -1.01 3.03
C VAL A 156 -6.50 -0.63 1.80
N SER A 157 -5.36 0.02 1.97
CA SER A 157 -4.47 0.26 0.83
C SER A 157 -3.84 -1.05 0.34
N LEU A 158 -3.67 -1.21 -0.98
CA LEU A 158 -2.97 -2.37 -1.53
C LEU A 158 -1.55 -2.49 -0.98
N ARG A 159 -0.90 -1.35 -0.71
CA ARG A 159 0.44 -1.33 -0.13
C ARG A 159 0.47 -1.96 1.27
N GLU A 160 -0.51 -1.66 2.12
CA GLU A 160 -0.60 -2.26 3.46
C GLU A 160 -0.85 -3.77 3.36
N LEU A 161 -1.77 -4.23 2.50
CA LEU A 161 -2.01 -5.66 2.27
C LEU A 161 -0.74 -6.42 1.85
N LEU A 162 0.03 -5.85 0.91
CA LEU A 162 1.30 -6.44 0.48
C LEU A 162 2.33 -6.48 1.61
N GLY A 163 2.32 -5.48 2.50
CA GLY A 163 3.17 -5.45 3.70
C GLY A 163 2.81 -6.55 4.70
N LEU A 164 1.51 -6.78 4.93
CA LEU A 164 1.03 -7.84 5.83
C LEU A 164 1.44 -9.23 5.34
N VAL A 165 1.32 -9.50 4.03
CA VAL A 165 1.76 -10.78 3.46
C VAL A 165 3.27 -10.93 3.54
N GLY A 166 4.04 -9.86 3.30
CA GLY A 166 5.49 -9.89 3.52
C GLY A 166 5.86 -10.29 4.95
N ALA A 167 5.19 -9.69 5.94
CA ALA A 167 5.41 -10.02 7.35
C ALA A 167 5.00 -11.46 7.71
N HIS A 168 3.89 -11.96 7.18
CA HIS A 168 3.47 -13.35 7.33
C HIS A 168 4.51 -14.33 6.77
N GLU A 169 4.99 -14.07 5.55
CA GLU A 169 6.00 -14.91 4.90
C GLU A 169 7.34 -14.89 5.65
N TRP A 170 7.74 -13.74 6.22
CA TRP A 170 8.92 -13.66 7.09
C TRP A 170 8.77 -14.49 8.36
N ARG A 171 7.60 -14.47 9.02
CA ARG A 171 7.33 -15.33 10.19
C ARG A 171 7.39 -16.81 9.83
N LYS A 172 6.87 -17.18 8.66
CA LYS A 172 6.79 -18.58 8.22
C LYS A 172 8.14 -19.15 7.76
N LYS A 173 8.91 -18.37 7.00
CA LYS A 173 10.11 -18.85 6.30
C LYS A 173 11.41 -18.32 6.89
N GLY A 174 11.35 -17.32 7.76
CA GLY A 174 12.51 -16.51 8.12
C GLY A 174 12.99 -15.64 6.95
N VAL A 175 14.01 -14.83 7.21
CA VAL A 175 14.74 -14.08 6.19
C VAL A 175 16.21 -14.47 6.35
N ALA A 176 16.80 -15.03 5.28
CA ALA A 176 18.23 -15.28 5.28
C ALA A 176 18.98 -13.95 5.39
N VAL A 177 19.78 -13.80 6.43
CA VAL A 177 20.66 -12.65 6.64
C VAL A 177 22.08 -13.15 6.42
N PRO A 178 22.69 -12.93 5.24
CA PRO A 178 24.02 -13.45 4.93
C PRO A 178 25.11 -13.03 5.93
N ALA A 179 24.91 -11.89 6.62
CA ALA A 179 25.81 -11.40 7.65
C ALA A 179 25.81 -12.23 8.95
N LEU A 180 24.88 -13.19 9.13
CA LEU A 180 24.79 -14.05 10.31
C LEU A 180 25.48 -15.42 10.14
N GLY A 181 26.03 -15.72 8.96
CA GLY A 181 26.65 -17.00 8.65
C GLY A 181 25.67 -18.18 8.59
N ASP A 182 26.06 -19.22 7.86
CA ASP A 182 25.30 -20.46 7.78
C ASP A 182 25.64 -21.26 9.04
N GLY A 183 24.75 -21.25 10.03
CA GLY A 183 24.94 -21.99 11.28
C GLY A 183 24.92 -23.50 11.05
N SER A 184 26.02 -24.06 10.54
CA SER A 184 26.28 -25.50 10.53
C SER A 184 27.78 -25.75 10.71
N GLU A 185 28.29 -25.47 11.91
CA GLU A 185 29.52 -26.09 12.39
C GLU A 185 29.10 -27.44 12.99
N ALA A 186 29.08 -28.48 12.15
CA ALA A 186 29.01 -29.85 12.59
C ALA A 186 30.37 -30.20 13.21
N ASP A 187 30.47 -30.01 14.53
CA ASP A 187 31.47 -30.65 15.36
C ASP A 187 31.27 -32.18 15.28
N GLY A 188 32.28 -32.90 14.81
CA GLY A 188 32.31 -34.35 14.66
C GLY A 188 33.76 -34.83 14.82
N PRO A 189 33.99 -35.93 15.56
CA PRO A 189 35.02 -35.94 16.59
C PRO A 189 36.40 -36.38 16.09
N ARG A 190 37.42 -35.99 16.85
CA ARG A 190 38.79 -36.49 16.75
C ARG A 190 38.81 -38.02 16.91
N GLY A 191 39.46 -38.69 15.96
CA GLY A 191 39.95 -40.06 16.02
C GLY A 191 41.25 -40.14 15.23
#